data_AF-A0A1S2QHP1-F1
#
_entry.id   AF-A0A1S2QHP1-F1
#
_cell.length_a   1.000
_cell.length_b   1.000
_cell.length_c   1.000
_cell.angle_alpha   90.00
_cell.angle_beta   90.00
_cell.angle_gamma   90.00
#
_symmetry.space_group_name_H-M   'P 1'
#
loop_
_entity.id
_entity.type
_entity.pdbx_description
1 polymer ?
#
loop_
_entity_poly.entity_id
_entity_poly.type
_entity_poly.pdbx_seq_one_letter_code
_entity_poly.pdbx_strand_id
1 'polypeptide(L)'
;MNKEVELVALREVTREEFLDLAQNGVRELFELGHYKVFDGWKSEEQSHFVYEMGTHRCYLIDKDTCYELVTAFYCGGSKPSIIENLNVIALSIK
;
A
#
# COMPACT_ATOMS: atom_id res chain seq x y z
N MET A 1 -20.22 -12.39 -7.23
CA MET A 1 -20.25 -11.82 -5.87
C MET A 1 -18.93 -11.17 -5.64
N ASN A 2 -18.86 -9.84 -5.74
CA ASN A 2 -17.67 -9.11 -5.29
C ASN A 2 -17.71 -9.17 -3.78
N LYS A 3 -16.81 -9.95 -3.17
CA LYS A 3 -16.48 -9.70 -1.76
C LYS A 3 -15.96 -8.27 -1.72
N GLU A 4 -16.53 -7.42 -0.88
CA GLU A 4 -15.97 -6.12 -0.62
C GLU A 4 -14.52 -6.33 -0.16
N VAL A 5 -13.56 -5.75 -0.89
CA VAL A 5 -12.15 -5.79 -0.50
C VAL A 5 -12.03 -4.91 0.73
N GLU A 6 -11.71 -5.52 1.86
CA GLU A 6 -11.49 -4.79 3.10
C GLU A 6 -10.14 -4.06 2.98
N LEU A 7 -10.17 -2.73 2.88
CA LEU A 7 -8.98 -1.91 2.68
C LEU A 7 -8.20 -1.76 3.99
N VAL A 8 -7.47 -2.81 4.36
CA VAL A 8 -6.73 -2.90 5.63
C VAL A 8 -5.27 -3.24 5.41
N ALA A 9 -4.43 -2.86 6.37
CA ALA A 9 -3.06 -3.35 6.44
C ALA A 9 -3.04 -4.76 7.05
N LEU A 10 -2.15 -5.61 6.55
CA LEU A 10 -1.86 -6.91 7.17
C LEU A 10 -1.06 -6.72 8.46
N ARG A 11 -0.10 -5.79 8.43
CA ARG A 11 0.73 -5.36 9.57
C ARG A 11 1.55 -4.13 9.19
N GLU A 12 2.06 -3.43 10.19
CA GLU A 12 3.18 -2.50 10.00
C GLU A 12 4.49 -3.29 9.79
N VAL A 13 5.36 -2.75 8.94
CA VAL A 13 6.71 -3.26 8.70
C VAL A 13 7.74 -2.21 9.06
N THR A 14 8.83 -2.64 9.67
CA THR A 14 10.01 -1.81 9.89
C THR A 14 10.72 -1.53 8.56
N ARG A 15 11.63 -0.54 8.57
CA ARG A 15 12.50 -0.27 7.41
C ARG A 15 13.33 -1.48 7.00
N GLU A 16 13.84 -2.25 7.96
CA GLU A 16 14.66 -3.43 7.70
C GLU A 16 13.83 -4.53 7.03
N GLU A 17 12.62 -4.78 7.53
CA GLU A 17 11.69 -5.73 6.90
C GLU A 17 11.28 -5.30 5.50
N PHE A 18 11.01 -4.01 5.28
CA PHE A 18 10.71 -3.48 3.95
C PHE A 18 11.85 -3.75 2.96
N LEU A 19 13.10 -3.48 3.36
CA LEU A 19 14.28 -3.71 2.52
C LEU A 19 14.50 -5.20 2.24
N ASP A 20 14.23 -6.08 3.20
CA ASP A 20 14.33 -7.53 3.02
C ASP A 20 13.23 -8.05 2.06
N LEU A 21 11.99 -7.59 2.21
CA LEU A 21 10.86 -7.99 1.37
C LEU A 21 10.93 -7.44 -0.06
N ALA A 22 11.71 -6.40 -0.29
CA ALA A 22 11.92 -5.79 -1.60
C ALA A 22 13.38 -5.85 -2.06
N GLN A 23 14.10 -6.91 -1.66
CA GLN A 23 15.52 -7.07 -1.91
C GLN A 23 15.92 -6.96 -3.40
N ASN A 24 15.07 -7.40 -4.32
CA ASN A 24 15.30 -7.33 -5.76
C ASN A 24 14.91 -5.98 -6.38
N GLY A 25 14.40 -5.06 -5.58
CA GLY A 25 13.99 -3.72 -5.98
C GLY A 25 12.55 -3.41 -5.59
N VAL A 26 12.26 -2.11 -5.62
CA VAL A 26 10.94 -1.54 -5.39
C VAL A 26 10.51 -0.79 -6.65
N ARG A 27 9.21 -0.75 -6.89
CA ARG A 27 8.59 0.11 -7.88
C ARG A 27 7.51 0.95 -7.20
N GLU A 28 7.61 2.25 -7.38
CA GLU A 28 6.55 3.17 -7.01
C GLU A 28 5.39 3.01 -7.99
N LEU A 29 4.22 2.70 -7.45
CA LEU A 29 3.00 2.55 -8.22
C LEU A 29 2.30 3.89 -8.38
N PHE A 30 2.16 4.65 -7.28
CA PHE A 30 1.73 6.05 -7.33
C PHE A 30 2.05 6.78 -6.02
N GLU A 31 1.98 8.11 -6.07
CA GLU A 31 2.03 9.01 -4.93
C GLU A 31 0.76 9.87 -4.88
N LEU A 32 0.19 10.02 -3.68
CA LEU A 32 -0.96 10.90 -3.44
C LEU A 32 -0.91 11.50 -2.04
N GLY A 33 -0.74 12.82 -1.97
CA GLY A 33 -0.65 13.54 -0.70
C GLY A 33 0.59 13.11 0.09
N HIS A 34 0.39 12.63 1.32
CA HIS A 34 1.48 12.12 2.17
C HIS A 34 1.70 10.62 2.04
N TYR A 35 1.09 9.97 1.05
CA TYR A 35 1.20 8.54 0.85
C TYR A 35 1.92 8.20 -0.45
N LYS A 36 2.71 7.13 -0.39
CA LYS A 36 3.23 6.44 -1.57
C LYS A 36 2.81 4.98 -1.51
N VAL A 37 2.41 4.44 -2.65
CA VAL A 37 2.08 3.02 -2.79
C VAL A 37 3.13 2.37 -3.67
N PHE A 38 3.68 1.25 -3.20
CA PHE A 38 4.77 0.53 -3.87
C PHE A 38 4.46 -0.94 -3.97
N ASP A 39 5.11 -1.60 -4.92
CA ASP A 39 5.40 -3.02 -4.84
C ASP A 39 6.90 -3.28 -4.85
N GLY A 40 7.29 -4.45 -4.36
CA GLY A 40 8.68 -4.88 -4.31
C GLY A 40 8.79 -6.38 -4.41
N TRP A 41 9.96 -6.85 -4.80
CA TRP A 41 10.20 -8.27 -5.01
C TRP A 41 11.30 -8.83 -4.11
N LYS A 42 11.07 -10.06 -3.65
CA LYS A 42 12.08 -10.93 -3.06
C LYS A 42 12.02 -12.27 -3.77
N SER A 43 13.04 -12.59 -4.56
CA SER A 43 13.04 -13.73 -5.47
C SER A 43 11.81 -13.72 -6.39
N GLU A 44 10.89 -14.67 -6.25
CA GLU A 44 9.64 -14.77 -7.02
C GLU A 44 8.42 -14.22 -6.27
N GLU A 45 8.59 -13.76 -5.03
CA GLU A 45 7.51 -13.22 -4.20
C GLU A 45 7.41 -11.70 -4.35
N GLN A 46 6.19 -11.21 -4.56
CA GLN A 46 5.88 -9.78 -4.66
C GLN A 46 5.15 -9.32 -3.40
N SER A 47 5.67 -8.28 -2.76
CA SER A 47 5.06 -7.62 -1.60
C SER A 47 4.53 -6.25 -1.99
N HIS A 48 3.48 -5.79 -1.32
CA HIS A 48 2.80 -4.54 -1.63
C HIS A 48 2.71 -3.67 -0.38
N PHE A 49 2.95 -2.37 -0.53
CA PHE A 49 3.16 -1.48 0.60
C PHE A 49 2.42 -0.16 0.43
N VAL A 50 1.92 0.36 1.55
CA VAL A 50 1.54 1.77 1.70
C VAL A 50 2.55 2.42 2.64
N TYR A 51 3.15 3.52 2.20
CA TYR A 51 4.10 4.30 2.99
C TYR A 51 3.51 5.67 3.32
N GLU A 52 3.39 5.97 4.60
CA GLU A 52 2.99 7.29 5.08
C GLU A 52 4.24 8.16 5.33
N MET A 53 4.45 9.15 4.47
CA MET A 53 5.62 10.03 4.52
C MET A 53 5.64 10.95 5.75
N GLY A 54 4.48 11.25 6.34
CA GLY A 54 4.39 12.14 7.51
C GLY A 54 4.92 11.51 8.80
N THR A 55 4.64 10.22 9.01
CA THR A 55 5.08 9.46 10.19
C THR A 55 6.25 8.51 9.88
N HIS A 56 6.62 8.39 8.60
CA HIS A 56 7.57 7.40 8.09
C HIS A 56 7.19 5.94 8.39
N ARG A 57 5.90 5.65 8.57
CA ARG A 57 5.38 4.30 8.79
C ARG A 57 5.11 3.59 7.47
N CYS A 58 5.37 2.29 7.45
CA CYS A 58 5.18 1.45 6.27
C CYS A 58 4.26 0.28 6.61
N TYR A 59 3.24 0.06 5.79
CA TYR A 59 2.20 -0.93 6.01
C TYR A 59 2.24 -1.96 4.88
N LEU A 60 2.38 -3.23 5.25
CA LEU A 60 2.22 -4.34 4.32
C LEU A 60 0.73 -4.54 4.05
N ILE A 61 0.34 -4.56 2.78
CA ILE A 61 -1.03 -4.79 2.33
C ILE A 61 -1.08 -6.03 1.43
N ASP A 62 -2.26 -6.63 1.29
CA ASP A 62 -2.43 -7.69 0.31
C ASP A 62 -2.52 -7.15 -1.13
N LYS A 63 -2.44 -8.08 -2.08
CA LYS A 63 -2.46 -7.80 -3.52
C LYS A 63 -3.78 -7.14 -3.95
N ASP A 64 -4.90 -7.57 -3.39
CA ASP A 64 -6.23 -7.12 -3.81
C ASP A 64 -6.46 -5.67 -3.37
N THR A 65 -6.08 -5.33 -2.13
CA THR A 65 -6.04 -3.97 -1.59
C THR A 65 -5.15 -3.06 -2.45
N CYS A 66 -3.97 -3.54 -2.84
CA CYS A 66 -3.06 -2.78 -3.67
C CYS A 66 -3.66 -2.45 -5.04
N TYR A 67 -4.24 -3.45 -5.73
CA TYR A 67 -4.83 -3.24 -7.04
C TYR A 67 -6.12 -2.42 -7.00
N GLU A 68 -6.90 -2.50 -5.93
CA GLU A 68 -8.06 -1.62 -5.73
C GLU A 68 -7.61 -0.16 -5.65
N LEU A 69 -6.55 0.15 -4.90
CA LEU A 69 -5.98 1.50 -4.81
C LEU A 69 -5.42 1.99 -6.16
N VAL A 70 -4.64 1.15 -6.84
CA VAL A 70 -4.06 1.48 -8.17
C VAL A 70 -5.17 1.72 -9.18
N THR A 71 -6.21 0.87 -9.20
CA THR A 71 -7.35 1.02 -10.09
C THR A 71 -8.10 2.31 -9.78
N ALA A 72 -8.39 2.59 -8.50
CA ALA A 72 -9.02 3.84 -8.12
C ALA A 72 -8.19 5.06 -8.56
N PHE A 73 -6.86 5.01 -8.42
CA PHE A 73 -5.98 6.11 -8.81
C PHE A 73 -5.96 6.36 -10.32
N TYR A 74 -5.83 5.30 -11.14
CA TYR A 74 -5.67 5.44 -12.59
C TYR A 74 -6.97 5.43 -13.39
N CYS A 75 -8.06 4.90 -12.85
CA CYS A 75 -9.33 4.71 -13.57
C CYS A 75 -10.43 5.69 -13.13
N GLY A 76 -10.05 6.88 -12.64
CA GLY A 76 -11.00 7.99 -12.40
C GLY A 76 -11.64 8.01 -11.01
N GLY A 77 -11.06 7.33 -10.03
CA GLY A 77 -11.44 7.48 -8.63
C GLY A 77 -11.19 8.89 -8.10
N SER A 78 -12.02 9.30 -7.14
CA SER A 78 -11.90 10.61 -6.50
C SER A 78 -10.66 10.66 -5.59
N LYS A 79 -9.77 11.64 -5.79
CA LYS A 79 -8.58 11.85 -4.94
C LYS A 79 -8.91 11.88 -3.44
N PRO A 80 -9.92 12.64 -2.98
CA PRO A 80 -10.39 12.58 -1.59
C PRO A 80 -10.69 11.17 -1.09
N SER A 81 -11.44 10.37 -1.87
CA SER A 81 -11.81 9.00 -1.48
C SER A 81 -10.60 8.07 -1.41
N ILE A 82 -9.64 8.22 -2.32
CA ILE A 82 -8.39 7.44 -2.28
C ILE A 82 -7.57 7.80 -1.03
N ILE A 83 -7.48 9.08 -0.68
CA ILE A 83 -6.82 9.53 0.54
C ILE A 83 -7.51 8.97 1.79
N GLU A 84 -8.85 8.96 1.81
CA GLU A 84 -9.62 8.36 2.90
C GLU A 84 -9.31 6.86 3.04
N ASN A 85 -9.28 6.11 1.93
CA ASN A 85 -8.89 4.71 1.93
C ASN A 85 -7.46 4.48 2.46
N LEU A 86 -6.51 5.33 2.06
CA LEU A 86 -5.13 5.26 2.55
C LEU A 86 -5.04 5.53 4.07
N ASN A 87 -5.85 6.48 4.57
CA ASN A 87 -5.95 6.72 6.02
C ASN A 87 -6.58 5.53 6.75
N VAL A 88 -7.61 4.89 6.19
CA VAL A 88 -8.23 3.69 6.76
C VAL A 88 -7.20 2.57 6.90
N ILE A 89 -6.38 2.34 5.88
CA ILE A 89 -5.28 1.36 5.92
C ILE A 89 -4.30 1.70 7.05
N ALA A 90 -3.82 2.95 7.12
CA ALA A 90 -2.86 3.37 8.15
C ALA A 90 -3.41 3.26 9.58
N LEU A 91 -4.72 3.44 9.76
CA LEU A 91 -5.41 3.34 11.05
C LEU A 91 -5.87 1.92 11.42
N SER A 92 -5.80 0.97 10.48
CA SER A 92 -6.27 -0.41 10.68
C SER A 92 -5.39 -1.23 11.64
N ILE A 93 -4.16 -0.77 11.93
CA ILE A 93 -3.20 -1.41 12.82
C ILE A 93 -2.86 -0.46 13.97
N LYS A 94 -2.98 -0.98 15.20
CA LYS A 94 -2.71 -0.24 16.46
C LYS A 94 -1.32 -0.51 16.99
#